data_AF-A0A522PEX0-F1
#
_entry.id   AF-A0A522PEX0-F1
#
_cell.length_a   1.000
_cell.length_b   1.000
_cell.length_c   1.000
_cell.angle_alpha   90.00
_cell.angle_beta   90.00
_cell.angle_gamma   90.00
#
_symmetry.space_group_name_H-M   'P 1'
#
loop_
_entity.id
_entity.type
_entity.pdbx_description
1 polymer ?
#
loop_
_entity_poly.entity_id
_entity_poly.type
_entity_poly.pdbx_seq_one_letter_code
_entity_poly.pdbx_strand_id
1 'polypeptide(L)'
;MLSNIASTILGLLLVYASVLDQRFVLSPAWTWLGSVAGIVIVVLALWSRGLDYHPWHANTALALGVSLVGSTLIERAIVTPSAAVTWIVFWVGLLVAFFALWAALYHPSAEAMAEE
;
A
#
# COMPACT_ATOMS: atom_id res chain seq x y z
N MET A 1 3.65 -13.16 7.07
CA MET A 1 4.88 -12.37 7.39
C MET A 1 5.54 -11.75 6.16
N LEU A 2 6.04 -12.54 5.19
CA LEU A 2 6.78 -11.98 4.03
C LEU A 2 5.96 -10.97 3.20
N SER A 3 4.67 -11.26 2.98
CA SER A 3 3.74 -10.34 2.29
C SER A 3 3.60 -9.00 3.01
N ASN A 4 3.47 -9.02 4.33
CA ASN A 4 3.35 -7.82 5.15
C ASN A 4 4.66 -7.01 5.14
N ILE A 5 5.82 -7.66 5.25
CA ILE A 5 7.13 -6.98 5.12
C ILE A 5 7.28 -6.35 3.72
N ALA A 6 6.92 -7.06 2.65
CA ALA A 6 6.97 -6.54 1.29
C ALA A 6 6.06 -5.32 1.10
N SER A 7 4.83 -5.39 1.63
CA SER A 7 3.89 -4.25 1.65
C SER A 7 4.44 -3.07 2.46
N THR A 8 5.12 -3.32 3.59
CA THR A 8 5.77 -2.27 4.37
C THR A 8 6.85 -1.56 3.55
N ILE A 9 7.76 -2.32 2.92
CA ILE A 9 8.82 -1.77 2.09
C ILE A 9 8.23 -0.96 0.93
N LEU A 10 7.22 -1.51 0.25
CA LEU A 10 6.56 -0.84 -0.87
C LEU A 10 5.88 0.47 -0.41
N GLY A 11 5.18 0.46 0.73
CA GLY A 11 4.59 1.67 1.31
C GLY A 11 5.64 2.75 1.62
N LEU A 12 6.78 2.36 2.18
CA LEU A 12 7.90 3.28 2.43
C LEU A 12 8.50 3.83 1.13
N LEU A 13 8.59 3.04 0.07
CA LEU A 13 9.03 3.50 -1.24
C LEU A 13 8.06 4.54 -1.84
N LEU A 14 6.75 4.38 -1.64
CA LEU A 14 5.75 5.37 -2.05
C LEU A 14 5.87 6.68 -1.26
N VAL A 15 6.11 6.60 0.05
CA VAL A 15 6.38 7.79 0.88
C VAL A 15 7.68 8.46 0.42
N TYR A 16 8.73 7.69 0.18
CA TYR A 16 9.99 8.20 -0.35
C TYR A 16 9.78 8.93 -1.68
N ALA A 17 9.07 8.31 -2.63
CA ALA A 17 8.79 8.90 -3.94
C ALA A 17 7.99 10.21 -3.81
N SER A 18 6.97 10.25 -2.94
CA SER A 18 6.13 11.45 -2.78
C SER A 18 6.85 12.62 -2.09
N VAL A 19 7.81 12.34 -1.19
CA VAL A 19 8.51 13.39 -0.41
C VAL A 19 9.84 13.78 -1.03
N LEU A 20 10.69 12.81 -1.39
CA LEU A 20 12.06 13.07 -1.86
C LEU A 20 12.18 13.16 -3.38
N ASP A 21 11.34 12.45 -4.13
CA ASP A 21 11.38 12.45 -5.60
C ASP A 21 10.03 12.85 -6.21
N GLN A 22 9.56 14.04 -5.83
CA GLN A 22 8.29 14.56 -6.31
C GLN A 22 8.27 14.71 -7.85
N ARG A 23 9.44 14.88 -8.48
CA ARG A 23 9.56 14.95 -9.95
C ARG A 23 9.19 13.62 -10.60
N PHE A 24 9.57 12.50 -9.99
CA PHE A 24 9.18 11.18 -10.46
C PHE A 24 7.67 10.96 -10.36
N VAL A 25 7.04 11.31 -9.24
CA VAL A 25 5.59 11.15 -9.02
C VAL A 25 4.75 12.03 -9.96
N LEU A 26 5.28 13.19 -10.38
CA LEU A 26 4.61 14.06 -11.34
C LEU A 26 4.97 13.76 -12.80
N SER A 27 5.80 12.74 -13.04
CA SER A 27 6.17 12.34 -14.40
C SER A 27 5.08 11.49 -15.05
N PRO A 28 4.93 11.50 -16.39
CA PRO A 28 3.98 10.63 -17.07
C PRO A 28 4.19 9.13 -16.78
N ALA A 29 5.43 8.72 -16.52
CA ALA A 29 5.78 7.34 -16.17
C ALA A 29 5.14 6.89 -14.83
N TRP A 30 4.86 7.83 -13.92
CA TRP A 30 4.18 7.56 -12.66
C TRP A 30 2.83 6.90 -12.86
N THR A 31 2.03 7.35 -13.83
CA THR A 31 0.68 6.81 -14.04
C THR A 31 0.69 5.30 -14.33
N TRP A 32 1.76 4.77 -14.94
CA TRP A 32 1.93 3.34 -15.14
C TRP A 32 2.48 2.65 -13.90
N LEU A 33 3.58 3.17 -13.34
CA LEU A 33 4.26 2.59 -12.19
C LEU A 33 3.39 2.60 -10.92
N GLY A 34 2.62 3.66 -10.70
CA GLY A 34 1.66 3.78 -9.61
C GLY A 34 0.51 2.77 -9.72
N SER A 35 -0.01 2.52 -10.93
CA SER A 35 -1.00 1.44 -11.13
C SER A 35 -0.39 0.07 -10.82
N VAL A 36 0.85 -0.19 -11.26
CA VAL A 36 1.57 -1.43 -10.95
C VAL A 36 1.77 -1.58 -9.45
N ALA A 37 2.22 -0.52 -8.75
CA ALA A 37 2.37 -0.52 -7.30
C ALA A 37 1.05 -0.80 -6.59
N GLY A 38 -0.05 -0.17 -7.03
CA GLY A 38 -1.39 -0.43 -6.51
C GLY A 38 -1.84 -1.88 -6.70
N ILE A 39 -1.61 -2.46 -7.88
CA ILE A 39 -1.90 -3.89 -8.16
C ILE A 39 -1.05 -4.80 -7.26
N VAL A 40 0.23 -4.51 -7.09
CA VAL A 40 1.12 -5.28 -6.20
C VAL A 40 0.60 -5.23 -4.75
N ILE A 41 0.19 -4.05 -4.26
CA ILE A 41 -0.43 -3.92 -2.93
C ILE A 41 -1.68 -4.78 -2.82
N VAL A 42 -2.56 -4.78 -3.82
CA VAL A 42 -3.78 -5.62 -3.84
C VAL A 42 -3.43 -7.11 -3.79
N VAL A 43 -2.47 -7.56 -4.61
CA VAL A 43 -2.04 -8.97 -4.63
C VAL A 43 -1.44 -9.37 -3.28
N LEU A 44 -0.57 -8.54 -2.71
CA LEU A 44 0.03 -8.81 -1.41
C LEU A 44 -1.01 -8.82 -0.28
N ALA A 45 -2.01 -7.94 -0.33
CA ALA A 45 -3.11 -7.90 0.63
C ALA A 45 -4.00 -9.15 0.53
N LEU A 46 -4.32 -9.60 -0.68
CA LEU A 46 -5.08 -10.84 -0.88
C LEU A 46 -4.30 -12.07 -0.38
N TRP A 47 -2.98 -12.09 -0.56
CA TRP A 47 -2.14 -13.15 -0.03
C TRP A 47 -2.06 -13.10 1.51
N SER A 48 -1.87 -11.92 2.11
CA SER A 48 -1.81 -11.79 3.57
C SER A 48 -3.12 -12.18 4.25
N ARG A 49 -4.26 -11.95 3.58
CA ARG A 49 -5.60 -12.29 4.08
C ARG A 49 -5.78 -13.78 4.39
N GLY A 50 -5.07 -14.67 3.70
CA GLY A 50 -5.10 -16.12 3.97
C GLY A 50 -4.13 -16.57 5.07
N LEU A 51 -3.22 -15.71 5.50
CA LEU A 51 -2.14 -16.01 6.45
C LEU A 51 -2.29 -15.29 7.79
N ASP A 52 -3.05 -14.20 7.83
CA ASP A 52 -3.20 -13.35 9.01
C ASP A 52 -4.40 -13.77 9.87
N TYR A 53 -4.24 -13.70 11.19
CA TYR A 53 -5.29 -14.05 12.17
C TYR A 53 -6.53 -13.16 12.05
N HIS A 54 -6.33 -11.86 11.77
CA HIS A 54 -7.42 -10.90 11.60
C HIS A 54 -7.39 -10.22 10.21
N PRO A 55 -8.48 -10.31 9.43
CA PRO A 55 -8.49 -9.88 8.02
C PRO A 55 -8.58 -8.36 7.82
N TRP A 56 -8.78 -7.57 8.88
CA TRP A 56 -9.04 -6.13 8.73
C TRP A 56 -7.85 -5.38 8.14
N HIS A 57 -6.62 -5.72 8.53
CA HIS A 57 -5.39 -5.15 7.96
C HIS A 57 -5.30 -5.40 6.45
N ALA A 58 -5.57 -6.64 6.04
CA ALA A 58 -5.57 -7.04 4.64
C ALA A 58 -6.67 -6.30 3.85
N ASN A 59 -7.86 -6.13 4.42
CA ASN A 59 -8.95 -5.38 3.79
C ASN A 59 -8.59 -3.90 3.63
N THR A 60 -7.95 -3.29 4.63
CA THR A 60 -7.49 -1.90 4.53
C THR A 60 -6.40 -1.74 3.48
N ALA A 61 -5.39 -2.62 3.45
CA ALA A 61 -4.35 -2.61 2.42
C ALA A 61 -4.94 -2.79 1.01
N LEU A 62 -5.93 -3.69 0.86
CA LEU A 62 -6.64 -3.89 -0.40
C LEU A 62 -7.37 -2.61 -0.84
N ALA A 63 -8.12 -1.98 0.05
CA ALA A 63 -8.83 -0.73 -0.25
C ALA A 63 -7.85 0.39 -0.67
N LEU A 64 -6.69 0.50 0.00
CA LEU A 64 -5.65 1.47 -0.34
C LEU A 64 -5.01 1.17 -1.70
N GLY A 65 -4.72 -0.09 -2.00
CA GLY A 65 -4.21 -0.52 -3.31
C GLY A 65 -5.20 -0.22 -4.44
N VAL A 66 -6.48 -0.54 -4.25
CA VAL A 66 -7.55 -0.19 -5.20
C VAL A 66 -7.67 1.32 -5.37
N SER A 67 -7.56 2.09 -4.29
CA SER A 67 -7.62 3.55 -4.35
C SER A 67 -6.46 4.14 -5.16
N LEU A 68 -5.26 3.57 -5.05
CA LEU A 68 -4.08 3.97 -5.83
C LEU A 68 -4.22 3.62 -7.32
N VAL A 69 -4.77 2.45 -7.63
CA VAL A 69 -5.12 2.10 -9.02
C VAL A 69 -6.17 3.06 -9.55
N GLY A 70 -7.22 3.34 -8.78
CA GLY A 70 -8.26 4.28 -9.15
C GLY A 70 -7.73 5.69 -9.42
N SER A 71 -6.87 6.21 -8.54
CA SER A 71 -6.29 7.55 -8.72
C SER A 71 -5.41 7.64 -9.95
N THR A 72 -4.58 6.63 -10.21
CA THR A 72 -3.73 6.59 -11.41
C THR A 72 -4.51 6.40 -12.71
N LEU A 73 -5.69 5.76 -12.66
CA LEU A 73 -6.61 5.71 -13.81
C LEU A 73 -7.31 7.05 -14.05
N ILE A 74 -7.73 7.74 -12.99
CA ILE A 74 -8.34 9.08 -13.08
C ILE A 74 -7.34 10.08 -13.67
N GLU A 75 -6.08 10.03 -13.24
CA GLU A 75 -5.01 10.91 -13.73
C GLU A 75 -4.78 10.77 -15.25
N ARG A 76 -5.04 9.58 -15.82
CA ARG A 76 -4.96 9.36 -17.28
C ARG A 76 -6.11 10.00 -18.04
N ALA A 77 -7.26 10.19 -17.40
CA ALA A 77 -8.45 10.75 -18.03
C ALA A 77 -8.58 12.27 -17.80
N ILE A 78 -8.09 12.77 -16.66
CA ILE A 78 -8.30 14.15 -16.22
C ILE A 78 -7.00 14.70 -15.64
N VAL A 79 -6.69 15.95 -15.97
CA VAL A 79 -5.58 16.69 -15.38
C VAL A 79 -5.83 16.85 -13.88
N THR A 80 -5.07 16.12 -13.08
CA THR A 80 -5.17 16.12 -11.62
C THR A 80 -4.17 17.13 -11.04
N PRO A 81 -4.56 17.96 -10.06
CA PRO A 81 -3.62 18.87 -9.41
C PRO A 81 -2.41 18.13 -8.82
N SER A 82 -1.20 18.64 -9.05
CA SER A 82 0.05 18.01 -8.56
C SER A 82 0.07 17.77 -7.06
N ALA A 83 -0.54 18.67 -6.30
CA ALA A 83 -0.73 18.52 -4.85
C ALA A 83 -1.57 17.28 -4.52
N ALA A 84 -2.68 17.05 -5.24
CA ALA A 84 -3.56 15.91 -4.99
C ALA A 84 -2.83 14.58 -5.29
N VAL A 85 -2.12 14.49 -6.42
CA VAL A 85 -1.31 13.30 -6.76
C VAL A 85 -0.31 13.02 -5.65
N THR A 86 0.48 14.02 -5.26
CA THR A 86 1.50 13.88 -4.21
C THR A 86 0.91 13.39 -2.88
N TRP A 87 -0.19 13.99 -2.43
CA TRP A 87 -0.82 13.64 -1.15
C TRP A 87 -1.49 12.27 -1.18
N ILE A 88 -2.13 11.88 -2.29
CA ILE A 88 -2.72 10.54 -2.42
C ILE A 88 -1.63 9.48 -2.29
N VAL A 89 -0.52 9.65 -3.02
CA VAL A 89 0.60 8.69 -3.00
C VAL A 89 1.24 8.63 -1.61
N PHE A 90 1.45 9.78 -0.98
CA PHE A 90 1.98 9.87 0.38
C PHE A 90 1.09 9.13 1.39
N TRP A 91 -0.21 9.46 1.44
CA TRP A 91 -1.11 8.88 2.44
C TRP A 91 -1.34 7.39 2.20
N VAL A 92 -1.47 6.95 0.95
CA VAL A 92 -1.55 5.52 0.63
C VAL A 92 -0.28 4.81 1.08
N GLY A 93 0.90 5.32 0.72
CA GLY A 93 2.17 4.73 1.11
C GLY A 93 2.33 4.61 2.63
N LEU A 94 2.01 5.69 3.35
CA LEU A 94 2.12 5.75 4.80
C LEU A 94 1.19 4.76 5.49
N LEU A 95 -0.09 4.73 5.09
CA LEU A 95 -1.08 3.84 5.69
C LEU A 95 -0.78 2.37 5.38
N VAL A 96 -0.41 2.05 4.13
CA VAL A 96 0.01 0.69 3.76
C VAL A 96 1.22 0.26 4.59
N ALA A 97 2.23 1.12 4.72
CA ALA A 97 3.42 0.80 5.50
C ALA A 97 3.09 0.55 6.97
N PHE A 98 2.28 1.43 7.56
CA PHE A 98 1.89 1.36 8.97
C PHE A 98 1.08 0.09 9.28
N PHE A 99 0.01 -0.18 8.52
CA PHE A 99 -0.83 -1.35 8.77
C PHE A 99 -0.13 -2.66 8.46
N ALA A 100 0.67 -2.71 7.40
CA ALA A 100 1.45 -3.90 7.08
C ALA A 100 2.54 -4.17 8.12
N LEU A 101 3.19 -3.12 8.64
CA LEU A 101 4.18 -3.27 9.71
C LEU A 101 3.50 -3.76 10.99
N TRP A 102 2.37 -3.19 11.36
CA TRP A 102 1.59 -3.66 12.50
C TRP A 102 1.22 -5.14 12.36
N ALA A 103 0.68 -5.55 11.21
CA ALA A 103 0.33 -6.94 10.93
C ALA A 103 1.57 -7.86 10.85
N ALA A 104 2.76 -7.34 10.57
CA ALA A 104 4.00 -8.12 10.59
C ALA A 104 4.52 -8.33 12.02
N LEU A 105 4.36 -7.33 12.90
CA LEU A 105 4.86 -7.35 14.28
C LEU A 105 3.90 -8.05 15.24
N TYR A 106 2.60 -7.83 15.09
CA TYR A 106 1.56 -8.35 15.98
C TYR A 106 0.84 -9.54 15.36
N HIS A 107 1.53 -10.68 15.34
CA HIS A 107 0.91 -12.00 15.16
C HIS A 107 0.82 -12.66 16.54
N PRO A 108 -0.36 -13.13 17.00
CA PRO A 108 -0.43 -13.97 18.18
C PRO A 108 0.47 -15.19 17.98
N SER A 109 1.39 -15.47 18.91
CA SER A 109 2.19 -16.69 18.86
C SER A 109 1.24 -17.89 18.91
N ALA A 110 1.52 -18.93 18.11
CA ALA A 110 0.74 -20.17 18.14
C ALA A 110 0.67 -20.78 19.56
N GLU A 111 1.65 -20.49 20.41
CA GLU A 111 1.68 -20.86 21.83
C GLU A 111 0.57 -20.19 22.65
N ALA A 112 0.22 -18.93 22.40
CA ALA A 112 -0.84 -18.23 23.14
C ALA A 112 -2.24 -18.76 22.83
N MET A 113 -2.42 -19.44 21.68
CA MET A 113 -3.69 -20.09 21.30
C MET A 113 -3.77 -21.56 21.72
N ALA A 114 -2.69 -22.15 22.24
CA ALA A 114 -2.68 -23.52 22.75
C ALA A 114 -3.04 -23.59 24.26
N GLU A 115 -3.05 -22.44 24.94
CA GLU A 115 -3.40 -22.30 26.36
C GLU A 115 -4.87 -21.84 26.59
N GLU A 116 -5.62 -21.52 25.53
CA GLU A 116 -7.08 -21.29 25.54
C GLU A 116 -7.87 -22.52 25.09
#